data_AF-A0A7S2C884-F1
#
_entry.id   AF-A0A7S2C884-F1
#
_cell.length_a   1.000
_cell.length_b   1.000
_cell.length_c   1.000
_cell.angle_alpha   90.00
_cell.angle_beta   90.00
_cell.angle_gamma   90.00
#
_symmetry.space_group_name_H-M   'P 1'
#
loop_
_entity.id
_entity.type
_entity.pdbx_description
1 polymer ?
#
loop_
_entity_poly.entity_id
_entity_poly.type
_entity_poly.pdbx_seq_one_letter_code
_entity_poly.pdbx_strand_id
1 'polypeptide(L)'
;VLHTRPTGDPKGALITHRNLVSAIACTNVESVPIDETDVHLSYLPLPHIYERVIQSKTFSVGASVGFYQGDPLKLLDDLVALRPTFFCSVPRVLNKIHDKIQGGLAQAGGMKAAMFAAGLQAKKEGLARGELTHWFWDRLLFSKVKAALGLDRAKFMITGSAPIAPEVLVFFRCVFGFDVFEGYGQTEGCAIATVTASGDFTAGHVGPPTPGIEMRLEDVPDMGYLHTDNWHGSKFDDE
;
A
#
# COMPACT_ATOMS: atom_id res chain seq x y z
N VAL A 1 6.45 -19.27 -9.04
CA VAL A 1 6.98 -18.40 -7.99
C VAL A 1 7.26 -19.26 -6.77
N LEU A 2 8.44 -19.19 -6.17
CA LEU A 2 8.74 -19.93 -4.94
C LEU A 2 8.13 -19.17 -3.75
N HIS A 3 7.37 -19.86 -2.91
CA HIS A 3 6.82 -19.32 -1.68
C HIS A 3 7.34 -20.12 -0.48
N THR A 4 7.88 -19.40 0.51
CA THR A 4 8.43 -19.95 1.75
C THR A 4 7.31 -20.17 2.75
N ARG A 5 7.25 -21.36 3.34
CA ARG A 5 6.33 -21.67 4.43
C ARG A 5 7.06 -21.53 5.77
N PRO A 6 6.34 -21.23 6.87
CA PRO A 6 6.93 -21.27 8.21
C PRO A 6 7.51 -22.64 8.57
N THR A 7 6.97 -23.72 7.99
CA THR A 7 7.43 -25.10 8.20
C THR A 7 7.61 -25.85 6.87
N GLY A 8 8.73 -26.57 6.75
CA GLY A 8 9.07 -27.43 5.61
C GLY A 8 9.66 -26.70 4.40
N ASP A 9 9.91 -27.47 3.33
CA ASP A 9 10.58 -26.97 2.15
C ASP A 9 9.75 -25.89 1.39
N PRO A 10 10.42 -24.92 0.75
CA PRO A 10 9.77 -23.95 -0.14
C PRO A 10 8.95 -24.67 -1.21
N LYS A 11 7.74 -24.20 -1.47
CA LYS A 11 6.88 -24.72 -2.53
C LYS A 11 6.89 -23.79 -3.74
N GLY A 12 6.90 -24.36 -4.93
CA GLY A 12 6.69 -23.62 -6.17
C GLY A 12 5.22 -23.48 -6.49
N ALA A 13 4.69 -22.25 -6.47
CA ALA A 13 3.41 -21.94 -7.08
C ALA A 13 3.58 -21.87 -8.60
N LEU A 14 2.90 -22.76 -9.33
CA LEU A 14 2.84 -22.75 -10.80
C LEU A 14 1.85 -21.68 -11.25
N ILE A 15 2.39 -20.61 -11.84
CA ILE A 15 1.61 -19.48 -12.36
C ILE A 15 1.69 -19.50 -13.88
N THR A 16 0.57 -19.77 -14.53
CA THR A 16 0.48 -19.79 -16.00
C THR A 16 0.44 -18.36 -16.56
N HIS A 17 0.69 -18.22 -17.87
CA HIS A 17 0.51 -16.94 -18.56
C HIS A 17 -0.93 -16.41 -18.42
N ARG A 18 -1.93 -17.30 -18.51
CA ARG A 18 -3.35 -16.96 -18.32
C ARG A 18 -3.61 -16.37 -16.93
N ASN A 19 -2.98 -16.90 -15.89
CA ASN A 19 -3.13 -16.34 -14.54
C ASN A 19 -2.60 -14.91 -14.47
N LEU A 20 -1.41 -14.64 -15.03
CA LEU A 20 -0.82 -13.30 -15.04
C LEU A 20 -1.68 -12.30 -15.83
N VAL A 21 -2.11 -12.67 -17.04
CA VAL A 21 -2.98 -11.81 -17.87
C VAL A 21 -4.30 -11.52 -17.15
N SER A 22 -4.90 -12.53 -16.50
CA SER A 22 -6.11 -12.35 -15.69
C SER A 22 -5.87 -11.37 -14.54
N ALA A 23 -4.79 -11.54 -13.78
CA ALA A 23 -4.45 -10.65 -12.66
C ALA A 23 -4.23 -9.20 -13.13
N ILE A 24 -3.53 -9.00 -14.26
CA ILE A 24 -3.34 -7.68 -14.87
C ILE A 24 -4.69 -7.07 -15.26
N ALA A 25 -5.58 -7.86 -15.88
CA ALA A 25 -6.93 -7.40 -16.23
C ALA A 25 -7.76 -7.03 -14.98
N CYS A 26 -7.62 -7.76 -13.87
CA CYS A 26 -8.28 -7.45 -12.60
C CYS A 26 -7.82 -6.10 -12.01
N THR A 27 -6.61 -5.64 -12.34
CA THR A 27 -6.12 -4.31 -11.93
C THR A 27 -6.63 -3.15 -12.78
N ASN A 28 -7.35 -3.43 -13.89
CA ASN A 28 -8.01 -2.39 -14.70
C ASN A 28 -9.33 -1.94 -14.05
N VAL A 29 -9.27 -1.58 -12.77
CA VAL A 29 -10.37 -0.97 -12.02
C VAL A 29 -10.21 0.53 -12.07
N GLU A 30 -11.34 1.26 -12.14
CA GLU A 30 -11.33 2.73 -12.08
C GLU A 30 -10.58 3.27 -10.85
N SER A 31 -10.51 2.47 -9.77
CA SER A 31 -9.82 2.83 -8.55
C SER A 31 -8.29 2.84 -8.65
N VAL A 32 -7.66 2.18 -9.63
CA VAL A 32 -6.19 2.17 -9.78
C VAL A 32 -5.80 2.66 -11.19
N PRO A 33 -5.82 3.99 -11.42
CA PRO A 33 -5.60 4.56 -12.74
C PRO A 33 -4.09 4.62 -13.05
N ILE A 34 -3.56 3.54 -13.62
CA ILE A 34 -2.21 3.53 -14.22
C ILE A 34 -2.35 3.71 -15.73
N ASP A 35 -1.76 4.78 -16.25
CA ASP A 35 -1.70 5.16 -17.66
C ASP A 35 -0.25 5.26 -18.18
N GLU A 36 -0.07 5.54 -19.46
CA GLU A 36 1.25 5.61 -20.12
C GLU A 36 2.19 6.70 -19.58
N THR A 37 1.67 7.69 -18.84
CA THR A 37 2.45 8.77 -18.24
C THR A 37 3.04 8.41 -16.88
N ASP A 38 2.65 7.24 -16.35
CA ASP A 38 3.05 6.83 -15.02
C ASP A 38 4.47 6.25 -14.95
N VAL A 39 5.06 6.41 -13.77
CA VAL A 39 6.41 5.97 -13.45
C VAL A 39 6.37 5.19 -12.14
N HIS A 40 6.73 3.90 -12.20
CA HIS A 40 6.86 3.00 -11.06
C HIS A 40 8.32 2.91 -10.59
N LEU A 41 8.54 2.78 -9.27
CA LEU A 41 9.83 2.38 -8.71
C LEU A 41 9.82 0.89 -8.38
N SER A 42 10.49 0.08 -9.19
CA SER A 42 10.75 -1.33 -8.92
C SER A 42 11.87 -1.49 -7.90
N TYR A 43 11.51 -1.63 -6.63
CA TYR A 43 12.44 -1.97 -5.54
C TYR A 43 12.11 -3.28 -4.83
N LEU A 44 10.88 -3.80 -5.00
CA LEU A 44 10.52 -5.09 -4.47
C LEU A 44 11.25 -6.18 -5.28
N PRO A 45 11.63 -7.31 -4.66
CA PRO A 45 12.27 -8.39 -5.39
C PRO A 45 11.37 -8.92 -6.51
N LEU A 46 11.88 -8.99 -7.74
CA LEU A 46 11.15 -9.52 -8.90
C LEU A 46 10.62 -10.97 -8.71
N PRO A 47 11.21 -11.84 -7.87
CA PRO A 47 10.57 -13.12 -7.54
C PRO A 47 9.21 -12.99 -6.85
N HIS A 48 8.92 -11.87 -6.18
CA HIS A 48 7.67 -11.63 -5.48
C HIS A 48 6.53 -11.38 -6.48
N ILE A 49 5.43 -12.13 -6.37
CA ILE A 49 4.33 -12.05 -7.36
C ILE A 49 3.73 -10.64 -7.47
N TYR A 50 3.68 -9.90 -6.37
CA TYR A 50 3.18 -8.52 -6.33
C TYR A 50 3.95 -7.62 -7.30
N GLU A 51 5.29 -7.63 -7.22
CA GLU A 51 6.13 -6.83 -8.13
C GLU A 51 6.00 -7.29 -9.58
N ARG A 52 5.92 -8.61 -9.82
CA ARG A 52 5.73 -9.14 -11.19
C ARG A 52 4.44 -8.63 -11.82
N VAL A 53 3.34 -8.61 -11.06
CA VAL A 53 2.05 -8.13 -11.56
C VAL A 53 2.07 -6.62 -11.78
N ILE A 54 2.64 -5.85 -10.84
CA ILE A 54 2.79 -4.39 -11.01
C ILE A 54 3.60 -4.07 -12.25
N GLN A 55 4.80 -4.64 -12.42
CA GLN A 55 5.62 -4.38 -13.60
C GLN A 55 4.91 -4.80 -14.89
N SER A 56 4.26 -5.96 -14.89
CA SER A 56 3.54 -6.43 -16.08
C SER A 56 2.37 -5.50 -16.44
N LYS A 57 1.68 -4.95 -15.43
CA LYS A 57 0.64 -3.91 -15.61
C LYS A 57 1.24 -2.59 -16.09
N THR A 58 2.36 -2.14 -15.54
CA THR A 58 3.07 -0.94 -16.01
C THR A 58 3.49 -1.09 -17.47
N PHE A 59 4.05 -2.23 -17.86
CA PHE A 59 4.42 -2.51 -19.25
C PHE A 59 3.21 -2.62 -20.18
N SER A 60 2.10 -3.22 -19.72
CA SER A 60 0.92 -3.41 -20.57
C SER A 60 0.23 -2.11 -20.99
N VAL A 61 0.42 -1.03 -20.22
CA VAL A 61 -0.09 0.31 -20.54
C VAL A 61 0.96 1.24 -21.14
N GLY A 62 2.21 0.77 -21.34
CA GLY A 62 3.30 1.58 -21.90
C GLY A 62 3.94 2.58 -20.92
N ALA A 63 3.71 2.42 -19.63
CA ALA A 63 4.29 3.23 -18.57
C ALA A 63 5.77 2.87 -18.31
N SER A 64 6.45 3.69 -17.48
CA SER A 64 7.88 3.54 -17.21
C SER A 64 8.16 2.87 -15.86
N VAL A 65 9.22 2.05 -15.80
CA VAL A 65 9.73 1.45 -14.55
C VAL A 65 11.16 1.91 -14.31
N GLY A 66 11.41 2.56 -13.17
CA GLY A 66 12.76 2.81 -12.67
C GLY A 66 13.18 1.70 -11.70
N PHE A 67 14.43 1.23 -11.81
CA PHE A 67 14.97 0.22 -10.91
C PHE A 67 15.79 0.89 -9.81
N TYR A 68 15.54 0.48 -8.57
CA TYR A 68 16.31 0.93 -7.42
C TYR A 68 17.77 0.48 -7.48
N GLN A 69 18.64 1.08 -6.66
CA GLN A 69 20.09 0.82 -6.68
C GLN A 69 20.52 -0.58 -6.20
N GLY A 70 19.59 -1.44 -5.79
CA GLY A 70 19.91 -2.75 -5.21
C GLY A 70 20.00 -2.75 -3.67
N ASP A 71 20.12 -1.57 -3.05
CA ASP A 71 20.25 -1.39 -1.60
C ASP A 71 18.97 -0.81 -0.98
N PRO A 72 18.19 -1.60 -0.20
CA PRO A 72 16.97 -1.10 0.47
C PRO A 72 17.21 0.04 1.46
N LEU A 73 18.44 0.27 1.92
CA LEU A 73 18.78 1.40 2.79
C LEU A 73 18.76 2.73 2.02
N LYS A 74 18.98 2.70 0.70
CA LYS A 74 18.99 3.87 -0.19
C LYS A 74 17.66 4.11 -0.89
N LEU A 75 16.62 3.34 -0.56
CA LEU A 75 15.30 3.45 -1.20
C LEU A 75 14.72 4.87 -1.21
N LEU A 76 14.95 5.65 -0.15
CA LEU A 76 14.48 7.03 -0.10
C LEU A 76 15.24 7.96 -1.05
N ASP A 77 16.53 7.71 -1.26
CA ASP A 77 17.35 8.46 -2.22
C ASP A 77 16.89 8.11 -3.65
N ASP A 78 16.60 6.84 -3.92
CA ASP A 78 16.04 6.37 -5.19
C ASP A 78 14.66 6.99 -5.49
N LEU A 79 13.80 7.11 -4.48
CA LEU A 79 12.51 7.80 -4.62
C LEU A 79 12.69 9.29 -4.96
N VAL A 80 13.61 9.98 -4.29
CA VAL A 80 13.90 11.40 -4.55
C VAL A 80 14.50 11.59 -5.96
N ALA A 81 15.31 10.64 -6.43
CA ALA A 81 15.90 10.69 -7.76
C ALA A 81 14.86 10.42 -8.87
N LEU A 82 14.04 9.37 -8.73
CA LEU A 82 13.08 8.95 -9.75
C LEU A 82 11.80 9.80 -9.76
N ARG A 83 11.35 10.22 -8.58
CA ARG A 83 10.06 10.87 -8.32
C ARG A 83 8.88 10.15 -9.01
N PRO A 84 8.54 8.93 -8.57
CA PRO A 84 7.52 8.11 -9.22
C PRO A 84 6.12 8.76 -9.12
N THR A 85 5.21 8.36 -10.02
CA THR A 85 3.83 8.87 -10.06
C THR A 85 2.85 7.98 -9.29
N PHE A 86 3.27 6.78 -8.90
CA PHE A 86 2.61 5.97 -7.89
C PHE A 86 3.63 5.16 -7.13
N PHE A 87 3.30 4.73 -5.91
CA PHE A 87 4.22 3.96 -5.10
C PHE A 87 3.57 2.69 -4.59
N CYS A 88 4.05 1.54 -5.06
CA CYS A 88 3.68 0.24 -4.52
C CYS A 88 4.68 -0.14 -3.42
N SER A 89 4.18 -0.38 -2.22
CA SER A 89 5.01 -0.67 -1.06
C SER A 89 4.42 -1.77 -0.19
N VAL A 90 5.13 -2.10 0.88
CA VAL A 90 4.72 -3.11 1.86
C VAL A 90 4.70 -2.50 3.26
N PRO A 91 3.88 -3.00 4.20
CA PRO A 91 3.68 -2.38 5.52
C PRO A 91 4.99 -2.12 6.27
N ARG A 92 5.97 -3.02 6.17
CA ARG A 92 7.30 -2.83 6.79
C ARG A 92 8.01 -1.56 6.31
N VAL A 93 7.95 -1.26 5.01
CA VAL A 93 8.60 -0.07 4.43
C VAL A 93 7.79 1.17 4.79
N LEU A 94 6.47 1.09 4.72
CA LEU A 94 5.59 2.18 5.12
C LEU A 94 5.78 2.54 6.60
N ASN A 95 5.83 1.57 7.51
CA ASN A 95 6.11 1.81 8.93
C ASN A 95 7.48 2.48 9.12
N LYS A 96 8.53 2.05 8.39
CA LYS A 96 9.84 2.71 8.43
C LYS A 96 9.78 4.17 7.97
N ILE A 97 9.00 4.48 6.93
CA ILE A 97 8.79 5.86 6.46
C ILE A 97 8.02 6.67 7.51
N HIS A 98 6.96 6.10 8.07
CA HIS A 98 6.19 6.70 9.17
C HIS A 98 7.11 7.06 10.34
N ASP A 99 7.92 6.11 10.82
CA ASP A 99 8.84 6.31 11.94
C ASP A 99 9.91 7.35 11.63
N LYS A 100 10.40 7.42 10.39
CA LYS A 100 11.34 8.47 9.95
C LYS A 100 10.69 9.86 10.01
N ILE A 101 9.44 9.99 9.57
CA ILE A 101 8.70 11.27 9.65
C ILE A 101 8.48 11.65 11.11
N GLN A 102 7.99 10.73 11.93
CA GLN A 102 7.75 10.96 13.36
C GLN A 102 9.04 11.31 14.11
N GLY A 103 10.12 10.58 13.87
CA GLY A 103 11.43 10.85 14.46
C GLY A 103 11.99 12.21 14.05
N GLY A 104 11.83 12.60 12.79
CA GLY A 104 12.21 13.94 12.31
C GLY A 104 11.42 15.06 12.98
N LEU A 105 10.13 14.84 13.23
CA LEU A 105 9.27 15.80 13.96
C LEU A 105 9.64 15.89 15.44
N ALA A 106 9.91 14.77 16.09
CA ALA A 106 10.35 14.72 17.48
C ALA A 106 11.68 15.47 17.67
N GLN A 107 12.62 15.30 16.74
CA GLN A 107 13.89 16.04 16.75
C GLN A 107 13.71 17.54 16.47
N ALA A 108 12.80 17.92 15.56
CA ALA A 108 12.53 19.32 15.26
C ALA A 108 11.86 20.04 16.44
N GLY A 109 10.96 19.36 17.15
CA GLY A 109 10.28 19.84 18.35
C GLY A 109 9.50 21.15 18.20
N GLY A 110 9.04 21.66 19.33
CA GLY A 110 8.46 23.00 19.48
C GLY A 110 7.34 23.31 18.48
N MET A 111 7.43 24.50 17.86
CA MET A 111 6.41 25.01 16.96
C MET A 111 6.22 24.15 15.70
N LYS A 112 7.28 23.53 15.17
CA LYS A 112 7.20 22.68 13.97
C LYS A 112 6.39 21.41 14.24
N ALA A 113 6.65 20.76 15.37
CA ALA A 113 5.90 19.59 15.80
C ALA A 113 4.43 19.94 16.07
N ALA A 114 4.16 21.06 16.75
CA ALA A 114 2.81 21.54 17.00
C ALA A 114 2.04 21.86 15.70
N MET A 115 2.69 22.53 14.74
CA MET A 115 2.09 22.83 13.44
C MET A 115 1.80 21.56 12.64
N PHE A 116 2.70 20.56 12.66
CA PHE A 116 2.46 19.29 11.99
C PHE A 116 1.28 18.55 12.62
N ALA A 117 1.21 18.49 13.95
CA ALA A 117 0.09 17.87 14.66
C ALA A 117 -1.25 18.57 14.34
N ALA A 118 -1.28 19.90 14.35
CA ALA A 118 -2.46 20.68 13.98
C ALA A 118 -2.89 20.45 12.52
N GLY A 119 -1.93 20.42 11.59
CA GLY A 119 -2.20 20.13 10.19
C GLY A 119 -2.68 18.71 9.95
N LEU A 120 -2.11 17.73 10.65
CA LEU A 120 -2.54 16.33 10.58
C LEU A 120 -3.96 16.17 11.12
N GLN A 121 -4.28 16.83 12.23
CA GLN A 121 -5.63 16.82 12.81
C GLN A 121 -6.66 17.42 11.85
N ALA A 122 -6.38 18.59 11.28
CA ALA A 122 -7.26 19.22 10.29
C ALA A 122 -7.47 18.34 9.05
N LYS A 123 -6.43 17.62 8.61
CA LYS A 123 -6.51 16.67 7.48
C LYS A 123 -7.31 15.42 7.83
N LYS A 124 -7.23 14.91 9.06
CA LYS A 124 -8.07 13.80 9.53
C LYS A 124 -9.55 14.19 9.56
N GLU A 125 -9.86 15.39 10.05
CA GLU A 125 -11.22 15.93 10.03
C GLU A 125 -11.75 16.13 8.60
N GLY A 126 -10.88 16.59 7.68
CA GLY A 126 -11.19 16.64 6.25
C GLY A 126 -11.45 15.26 5.65
N LEU A 127 -10.60 14.28 5.95
CA LEU A 127 -10.73 12.92 5.45
C LEU A 127 -12.05 12.28 5.88
N ALA A 128 -12.50 12.53 7.12
CA ALA A 128 -13.81 12.11 7.60
C ALA A 128 -15.00 12.73 6.83
N ARG A 129 -14.79 13.84 6.12
CA ARG A 129 -15.75 14.46 5.20
C ARG A 129 -15.53 14.09 3.73
N GLY A 130 -14.55 13.24 3.43
CA GLY A 130 -14.21 12.88 2.05
C GLY A 130 -13.15 13.76 1.39
N GLU A 131 -12.43 14.58 2.15
CA GLU A 131 -11.42 15.52 1.61
C GLU A 131 -10.01 14.98 1.82
N LEU A 132 -9.33 14.57 0.75
CA LEU A 132 -7.92 14.17 0.81
C LEU A 132 -6.96 15.35 0.93
N THR A 133 -7.32 16.52 0.39
CA THR A 133 -6.43 17.69 0.31
C THR A 133 -6.92 18.85 1.16
N HIS A 134 -6.00 19.67 1.67
CA HIS A 134 -6.30 20.89 2.41
C HIS A 134 -5.46 22.05 1.88
N TRP A 135 -6.12 23.10 1.39
CA TRP A 135 -5.48 24.22 0.68
C TRP A 135 -4.32 24.88 1.47
N PHE A 136 -4.50 25.08 2.77
CA PHE A 136 -3.50 25.72 3.64
C PHE A 136 -2.38 24.76 4.05
N TRP A 137 -2.73 23.66 4.73
CA TRP A 137 -1.76 22.73 5.31
C TRP A 137 -0.92 22.00 4.26
N ASP A 138 -1.50 21.69 3.10
CA ASP A 138 -0.75 21.04 2.02
C ASP A 138 0.32 21.97 1.45
N ARG A 139 -0.02 23.24 1.23
CA ARG A 139 0.92 24.24 0.75
C ARG A 139 2.00 24.57 1.78
N LEU A 140 1.63 24.64 3.06
CA LEU A 140 2.53 25.06 4.12
C LEU A 140 3.53 23.96 4.54
N LEU A 141 3.05 22.72 4.68
CA LEU A 141 3.78 21.61 5.29
C LEU A 141 3.87 20.38 4.38
N PHE A 142 2.74 19.78 3.99
CA PHE A 142 2.74 18.43 3.45
C PHE A 142 3.33 18.31 2.04
N SER A 143 3.25 19.35 1.21
CA SER A 143 3.98 19.42 -0.07
C SER A 143 5.50 19.30 0.11
N LYS A 144 6.06 19.86 1.18
CA LYS A 144 7.49 19.74 1.50
C LYS A 144 7.86 18.33 1.95
N VAL A 145 6.97 17.68 2.72
CA VAL A 145 7.15 16.28 3.15
C VAL A 145 7.12 15.34 1.94
N LYS A 146 6.17 15.53 1.03
CA LYS A 146 6.11 14.80 -0.25
C LYS A 146 7.38 14.97 -1.07
N ALA A 147 7.83 16.21 -1.26
CA ALA A 147 9.04 16.50 -2.02
C ALA A 147 10.30 15.90 -1.38
N ALA A 148 10.40 15.94 -0.05
CA ALA A 148 11.52 15.34 0.68
C ALA A 148 11.57 13.80 0.56
N LEU A 149 10.45 13.16 0.25
CA LEU A 149 10.35 11.71 0.01
C LEU A 149 10.32 11.36 -1.49
N GLY A 150 10.36 12.34 -2.40
CA GLY A 150 10.22 12.12 -3.84
C GLY A 150 8.81 11.73 -4.29
N LEU A 151 7.79 11.86 -3.43
CA LEU A 151 6.41 11.47 -3.71
C LEU A 151 5.52 12.66 -4.09
N ASP A 152 6.11 13.78 -4.51
CA ASP A 152 5.38 15.00 -4.87
C ASP A 152 4.67 14.92 -6.23
N ARG A 153 5.06 13.95 -7.07
CA ARG A 153 4.35 13.57 -8.31
C ARG A 153 3.40 12.40 -8.13
N ALA A 154 3.41 11.75 -6.96
CA ALA A 154 2.61 10.56 -6.75
C ALA A 154 1.12 10.91 -6.68
N LYS A 155 0.31 10.13 -7.39
CA LYS A 155 -1.15 10.24 -7.50
C LYS A 155 -1.86 9.28 -6.55
N PHE A 156 -1.20 8.19 -6.14
CA PHE A 156 -1.70 7.20 -5.19
C PHE A 156 -0.58 6.28 -4.69
N MET A 157 -0.90 5.47 -3.68
CA MET A 157 -0.04 4.43 -3.11
C MET A 157 -0.80 3.11 -2.96
N ILE A 158 -0.12 1.98 -3.10
CA ILE A 158 -0.71 0.66 -2.86
C ILE A 158 0.14 -0.10 -1.84
N THR A 159 -0.50 -0.68 -0.83
CA THR A 159 0.13 -1.58 0.15
C THR A 159 -0.60 -2.92 0.21
N GLY A 160 0.15 -3.96 0.55
CA GLY A 160 -0.37 -5.32 0.72
C GLY A 160 0.72 -6.24 1.26
N SER A 161 0.54 -7.56 1.08
CA SER A 161 1.46 -8.63 1.53
C SER A 161 1.55 -8.89 3.04
N ALA A 162 1.08 -7.97 3.89
CA ALA A 162 0.98 -8.14 5.33
C ALA A 162 -0.08 -7.18 5.90
N PRO A 163 -0.58 -7.40 7.13
CA PRO A 163 -1.46 -6.44 7.80
C PRO A 163 -0.76 -5.10 8.04
N ILE A 164 -1.51 -4.01 7.91
CA ILE A 164 -1.09 -2.65 8.28
C ILE A 164 -2.12 -2.04 9.21
N ALA A 165 -1.66 -1.27 10.20
CA ALA A 165 -2.56 -0.66 11.16
C ALA A 165 -3.38 0.47 10.51
N PRO A 166 -4.71 0.57 10.77
CA PRO A 166 -5.58 1.56 10.15
C PRO A 166 -5.08 3.01 10.28
N GLU A 167 -4.49 3.35 11.43
CA GLU A 167 -3.95 4.67 11.72
C GLU A 167 -2.76 5.04 10.80
N VAL A 168 -1.99 4.06 10.33
CA VAL A 168 -0.87 4.29 9.41
C VAL A 168 -1.39 4.62 8.02
N LEU A 169 -2.45 3.94 7.56
CA LEU A 169 -3.11 4.27 6.30
C LEU A 169 -3.71 5.67 6.31
N VAL A 170 -4.45 6.01 7.38
CA VAL A 170 -5.03 7.34 7.58
C VAL A 170 -3.93 8.41 7.63
N PHE A 171 -2.82 8.12 8.32
CA PHE A 171 -1.67 9.01 8.36
C PHE A 171 -1.13 9.28 6.96
N PHE A 172 -0.90 8.27 6.13
CA PHE A 172 -0.37 8.47 4.78
C PHE A 172 -1.34 9.19 3.85
N ARG A 173 -2.65 8.89 3.92
CA ARG A 173 -3.69 9.65 3.20
C ARG A 173 -3.63 11.13 3.57
N CYS A 174 -3.49 11.45 4.86
CA CYS A 174 -3.34 12.83 5.31
C CYS A 174 -2.02 13.46 4.84
N VAL A 175 -0.89 12.81 5.08
CA VAL A 175 0.44 13.40 4.78
C VAL A 175 0.65 13.60 3.29
N PHE A 176 0.11 12.73 2.45
CA PHE A 176 0.32 12.83 1.01
C PHE A 176 -0.84 13.46 0.25
N GLY A 177 -2.05 13.38 0.78
CA GLY A 177 -3.24 13.95 0.14
C GLY A 177 -3.64 13.26 -1.15
N PHE A 178 -3.41 11.95 -1.22
CA PHE A 178 -3.84 11.08 -2.30
C PHE A 178 -4.35 9.74 -1.74
N ASP A 179 -4.96 8.92 -2.59
CA ASP A 179 -5.44 7.59 -2.22
C ASP A 179 -4.30 6.67 -1.77
N VAL A 180 -4.55 5.95 -0.68
CA VAL A 180 -3.69 4.85 -0.22
C VAL A 180 -4.55 3.60 -0.19
N PHE A 181 -4.26 2.69 -1.11
CA PHE A 181 -4.96 1.44 -1.30
C PHE A 181 -4.37 0.33 -0.44
N GLU A 182 -5.22 -0.45 0.21
CA GLU A 182 -4.83 -1.71 0.83
C GLU A 182 -5.40 -2.87 -0.01
N GLY A 183 -4.55 -3.84 -0.32
CA GLY A 183 -4.95 -5.01 -1.09
C GLY A 183 -4.54 -6.31 -0.42
N TYR A 184 -5.44 -7.30 -0.46
CA TYR A 184 -5.15 -8.67 -0.07
C TYR A 184 -4.88 -9.52 -1.31
N GLY A 185 -3.94 -10.45 -1.15
CA GLY A 185 -3.49 -11.29 -2.24
C GLY A 185 -2.48 -12.34 -1.78
N GLN A 186 -2.34 -13.39 -2.57
CA GLN A 186 -1.43 -14.51 -2.29
C GLN A 186 -0.65 -14.91 -3.55
N THR A 187 0.43 -15.67 -3.36
CA THR A 187 1.24 -16.15 -4.49
C THR A 187 0.46 -17.10 -5.37
N GLU A 188 -0.28 -18.00 -4.75
CA GLU A 188 -1.13 -19.04 -5.32
C GLU A 188 -2.29 -18.45 -6.13
N GLY A 189 -2.81 -17.29 -5.70
CA GLY A 189 -3.86 -16.52 -6.38
C GLY A 189 -3.34 -15.56 -7.47
N CYS A 190 -2.04 -15.56 -7.78
CA CYS A 190 -1.41 -14.65 -8.74
C CYS A 190 -1.51 -13.16 -8.34
N ALA A 191 -1.13 -12.85 -7.10
CA ALA A 191 -1.19 -11.53 -6.45
C ALA A 191 -2.60 -11.15 -5.98
N ILE A 192 -3.19 -10.11 -6.56
CA ILE A 192 -4.31 -9.38 -5.95
C ILE A 192 -5.63 -10.16 -6.02
N ALA A 193 -6.37 -10.13 -4.93
CA ALA A 193 -7.68 -10.76 -4.81
C ALA A 193 -8.73 -9.70 -4.43
N THR A 194 -8.43 -8.85 -3.44
CA THR A 194 -9.24 -7.68 -3.06
C THR A 194 -8.39 -6.40 -3.10
N VAL A 195 -9.04 -5.25 -3.24
CA VAL A 195 -8.41 -3.94 -3.08
C VAL A 195 -9.43 -2.91 -2.62
N THR A 196 -9.03 -2.00 -1.74
CA THR A 196 -9.89 -0.87 -1.33
C THR A 196 -10.26 0.00 -2.54
N ALA A 197 -11.45 0.61 -2.51
CA ALA A 197 -11.92 1.48 -3.58
C ALA A 197 -11.35 2.90 -3.47
N SER A 198 -11.24 3.60 -4.60
CA SER A 198 -10.88 5.03 -4.59
C SER A 198 -12.05 5.82 -4.02
N GLY A 199 -11.75 6.83 -3.20
CA GLY A 199 -12.76 7.58 -2.46
C GLY A 199 -13.30 6.87 -1.21
N ASP A 200 -12.98 5.60 -0.98
CA ASP A 200 -13.26 4.92 0.29
C ASP A 200 -12.10 5.15 1.27
N PHE A 201 -12.32 6.08 2.20
CA PHE A 201 -11.33 6.42 3.23
C PHE A 201 -11.48 5.65 4.52
N THR A 202 -12.37 4.65 4.58
CA THR A 202 -12.39 3.71 5.69
C THR A 202 -11.11 2.88 5.69
N ALA A 203 -10.71 2.40 6.86
CA ALA A 203 -9.45 1.68 7.07
C ALA A 203 -9.71 0.47 7.98
N GLY A 204 -8.81 -0.52 7.94
CA GLY A 204 -9.01 -1.79 8.65
C GLY A 204 -9.81 -2.82 7.84
N HIS A 205 -9.82 -2.68 6.52
CA HIS A 205 -10.39 -3.65 5.58
C HIS A 205 -9.55 -3.65 4.30
N VAL A 206 -9.54 -4.79 3.60
CA VAL A 206 -8.75 -4.99 2.37
C VAL A 206 -9.55 -4.73 1.09
N GLY A 207 -10.73 -4.12 1.24
CA GLY A 207 -11.66 -3.81 0.15
C GLY A 207 -12.44 -5.00 -0.41
N PRO A 208 -13.31 -4.75 -1.41
CA PRO A 208 -14.09 -5.77 -2.10
C PRO A 208 -13.22 -6.66 -3.02
N PRO A 209 -13.73 -7.82 -3.44
CA PRO A 209 -13.13 -8.61 -4.51
C PRO A 209 -12.91 -7.78 -5.78
N THR A 210 -11.76 -7.99 -6.42
CA THR A 210 -11.45 -7.39 -7.73
C THR A 210 -12.30 -8.03 -8.84
N PRO A 211 -12.51 -7.35 -9.99
CA PRO A 211 -13.32 -7.88 -11.08
C PRO A 211 -12.85 -9.26 -11.53
N GLY A 212 -13.79 -10.20 -11.67
CA GLY A 212 -13.48 -11.58 -12.08
C GLY A 212 -13.06 -12.50 -10.92
N ILE A 213 -13.03 -12.01 -9.68
CA ILE A 213 -12.80 -12.82 -8.49
C ILE A 213 -14.13 -13.04 -7.73
N GLU A 214 -14.43 -14.30 -7.48
CA GLU A 214 -15.50 -14.72 -6.57
C GLU A 214 -14.87 -15.19 -5.25
N MET A 215 -15.47 -14.81 -4.13
CA MET A 215 -14.98 -15.17 -2.81
C MET A 215 -16.11 -15.75 -1.96
N ARG A 216 -15.76 -16.73 -1.13
CA ARG A 216 -16.63 -17.29 -0.09
C ARG A 216 -15.81 -17.50 1.18
N LEU A 217 -16.45 -17.32 2.32
CA LEU A 217 -15.93 -17.75 3.60
C LEU A 217 -16.43 -19.16 3.88
N GLU A 218 -15.55 -20.02 4.39
CA GLU A 218 -15.89 -21.38 4.82
C GLU A 218 -15.38 -21.59 6.23
N ASP A 219 -16.16 -22.32 7.03
CA ASP A 219 -15.75 -22.73 8.37
C ASP A 219 -14.52 -23.63 8.29
N VAL A 220 -13.58 -23.44 9.21
CA VAL A 220 -12.43 -24.31 9.45
C VAL A 220 -12.48 -24.75 10.93
N PRO A 221 -13.35 -25.71 11.28
CA PRO A 221 -13.58 -26.08 12.68
C PRO A 221 -12.32 -26.56 13.41
N ASP A 222 -11.42 -27.26 12.70
CA ASP A 222 -10.16 -27.75 13.25
C ASP A 222 -9.21 -26.63 13.71
N MET A 223 -9.39 -25.42 13.16
CA MET A 223 -8.64 -24.22 13.57
C MET A 223 -9.49 -23.27 14.43
N GLY A 224 -10.72 -23.65 14.77
CA GLY A 224 -11.65 -22.83 15.54
C GLY A 224 -12.19 -21.61 14.80
N TYR A 225 -12.15 -21.60 13.46
CA TYR A 225 -12.73 -20.53 12.65
C TYR A 225 -14.13 -20.94 12.19
N LEU A 226 -15.16 -20.25 12.66
CA LEU A 226 -16.56 -20.52 12.34
C LEU A 226 -17.24 -19.25 11.81
N HIS A 227 -18.23 -19.39 10.94
CA HIS A 227 -19.04 -18.28 10.42
C HIS A 227 -19.79 -17.52 11.52
N THR A 228 -19.93 -18.11 12.71
CA THR A 228 -20.51 -17.48 13.91
C THR A 228 -19.53 -16.55 14.64
N ASP A 229 -18.26 -16.52 14.24
CA ASP A 229 -17.23 -15.72 14.90
C ASP A 229 -17.45 -14.23 14.63
N ASN A 230 -17.67 -13.47 15.71
CA ASN A 230 -17.80 -12.01 15.66
C ASN A 230 -16.47 -11.29 15.99
N TRP A 231 -15.40 -12.03 16.25
CA TRP A 231 -14.07 -11.52 16.57
C TRP A 231 -13.00 -12.55 16.18
N HIS A 232 -11.92 -12.11 15.55
CA HIS A 232 -10.77 -12.96 15.20
C HIS A 232 -9.55 -12.51 16.01
N GLY A 233 -9.02 -13.40 16.85
CA GLY A 233 -7.90 -13.15 17.77
C GLY A 233 -8.13 -13.80 19.13
N SER A 234 -7.07 -14.22 19.82
CA SER A 234 -7.19 -14.79 21.16
C SER A 234 -7.78 -13.74 22.10
N LYS A 235 -8.88 -14.10 22.78
CA LYS A 235 -9.33 -13.42 24.00
C LYS A 235 -8.42 -13.75 25.20
N PHE A 236 -7.20 -14.25 24.94
CA PHE A 236 -6.37 -15.04 25.86
C PHE A 236 -4.89 -14.62 25.90
N ASP A 237 -4.57 -13.37 25.56
CA ASP A 237 -3.22 -12.81 25.78
C ASP A 237 -3.18 -11.88 27.01
N ASP A 238 -4.28 -11.77 27.77
CA ASP A 238 -4.39 -11.06 29.05
C ASP A 238 -4.71 -12.04 30.21
N GLU A 239 -3.84 -13.01 30.47
CA GLU A 239 -3.69 -13.68 31.78
C GLU A 239 -2.21 -13.84 32.15
#